data_AF-A0A232LMI1-F1
#
_entry.id   AF-A0A232LMI1-F1
#
_cell.length_a   1.000
_cell.length_b   1.000
_cell.length_c   1.000
_cell.angle_alpha   90.00
_cell.angle_beta   90.00
_cell.angle_gamma   90.00
#
_symmetry.space_group_name_H-M   'P 1'
#
loop_
_entity.id
_entity.type
_entity.pdbx_description
1 polymer ?
#
loop_
_entity_poly.entity_id
_entity_poly.type
_entity_poly.pdbx_seq_one_letter_code
_entity_poly.pdbx_strand_id
1 'polypeptide(L)'
;MQQSTYDPCLLTTVKRGDCFGIVGLQTDDTLTLGNLPFADKEEELQKAKFLAKPREQLTHTHPIKFNGGMIKLADPEANTISLTQERQCQDLQPVNVKQPTDITSSRGVIRNIVTPKDQYVAQRAKGAYIATICQPIIRQQPRSLIANGFRGKERT
;
A
#
# COMPACT_ATOMS: atom_id res chain seq x y z
N MET A 1 8.51 -20.68 -8.76
CA MET A 1 8.79 -19.41 -8.05
C MET A 1 9.64 -19.74 -6.83
N GLN A 2 10.50 -18.84 -6.39
CA GLN A 2 11.27 -18.94 -5.15
C GLN A 2 11.12 -17.64 -4.38
N GLN A 3 11.12 -17.75 -3.06
CA GLN A 3 11.11 -16.61 -2.16
C GLN A 3 12.44 -15.87 -2.20
N SER A 4 12.39 -14.55 -2.27
CA SER A 4 13.55 -13.68 -2.18
C SER A 4 14.22 -13.83 -0.81
N THR A 5 15.54 -13.76 -0.79
CA THR A 5 16.33 -13.73 0.45
C THR A 5 16.29 -12.38 1.15
N TYR A 6 15.82 -11.33 0.45
CA TYR A 6 15.73 -9.97 0.98
C TYR A 6 14.36 -9.68 1.61
N ASP A 7 13.30 -10.26 1.07
CA ASP A 7 11.93 -10.03 1.51
C ASP A 7 11.12 -11.33 1.36
N PRO A 8 10.58 -11.91 2.45
CA PRO A 8 9.80 -13.12 2.39
C PRO A 8 8.49 -12.99 1.60
N CYS A 9 7.98 -11.77 1.42
CA CYS A 9 6.79 -11.48 0.65
C CYS A 9 7.08 -11.28 -0.84
N LEU A 10 8.35 -11.32 -1.27
CA LEU A 10 8.72 -11.17 -2.66
C LEU A 10 9.09 -12.54 -3.26
N LEU A 11 8.36 -12.96 -4.28
CA LEU A 11 8.62 -14.18 -5.04
C LEU A 11 9.22 -13.84 -6.39
N THR A 12 10.18 -14.63 -6.86
CA THR A 12 10.80 -14.47 -8.18
C THR A 12 10.92 -15.79 -8.92
N THR A 13 10.99 -15.75 -10.24
CA THR A 13 11.30 -16.92 -11.05
C THR A 13 12.79 -17.28 -10.95
N VAL A 14 13.09 -18.54 -10.60
CA VAL A 14 14.47 -19.04 -10.39
C VAL A 14 15.24 -19.21 -11.69
N LYS A 15 14.56 -19.66 -12.76
CA LYS A 15 15.18 -19.90 -14.05
C LYS A 15 15.10 -18.64 -14.89
N ARG A 16 16.25 -18.13 -15.35
CA ARG A 16 16.31 -17.15 -16.44
C ARG A 16 15.90 -17.87 -17.73
N GLY A 17 14.88 -17.36 -18.40
CA GLY A 17 14.31 -17.91 -19.61
C GLY A 17 13.03 -17.14 -20.00
N ASP A 18 12.27 -17.68 -20.94
CA ASP A 18 11.11 -16.99 -21.54
C ASP A 18 9.91 -16.78 -20.59
N CYS A 19 9.99 -17.24 -19.34
CA CYS A 19 8.91 -17.11 -18.35
C CYS A 19 9.49 -16.48 -17.08
N PHE A 20 9.41 -15.15 -17.02
CA PHE A 20 9.97 -14.34 -15.94
C PHE A 20 8.86 -13.62 -15.20
N GLY A 21 8.92 -13.66 -13.87
CA GLY A 21 7.96 -12.99 -12.99
C GLY A 21 8.57 -12.64 -11.64
N ILE A 22 8.16 -11.49 -11.12
CA ILE A 22 8.35 -11.03 -9.76
C ILE A 22 6.95 -10.77 -9.21
N VAL A 23 6.62 -11.38 -8.07
CA VAL A 23 5.34 -11.21 -7.40
C VAL A 23 5.57 -10.72 -5.99
N GLY A 24 5.02 -9.55 -5.67
CA GLY A 24 4.90 -9.06 -4.30
C GLY A 24 3.59 -9.54 -3.70
N LEU A 25 3.68 -10.32 -2.62
CA LEU A 25 2.54 -10.76 -1.81
C LEU A 25 2.20 -9.69 -0.79
N GLN A 26 0.92 -9.31 -0.69
CA GLN A 26 0.41 -8.46 0.38
C GLN A 26 -0.90 -9.05 0.93
N THR A 27 -1.32 -8.60 2.11
CA THR A 27 -2.41 -9.20 2.91
C THR A 27 -3.72 -9.41 2.16
N ASP A 28 -4.05 -8.57 1.17
CA ASP A 28 -5.32 -8.65 0.42
C ASP A 28 -5.18 -8.70 -1.10
N ASP A 29 -4.03 -8.29 -1.65
CA ASP A 29 -3.74 -8.21 -3.08
C ASP A 29 -2.31 -8.65 -3.38
N THR A 30 -2.08 -9.15 -4.60
CA THR A 30 -0.76 -9.48 -5.13
C THR A 30 -0.41 -8.55 -6.27
N LEU A 31 0.82 -8.02 -6.31
CA LEU A 31 1.31 -7.22 -7.43
C LEU A 31 2.36 -7.99 -8.22
N THR A 32 2.14 -8.14 -9.52
CA THR A 32 2.98 -8.95 -10.41
C THR A 32 3.64 -8.09 -11.47
N LEU A 33 4.96 -8.18 -11.58
CA LEU A 33 5.74 -7.75 -12.73
C LEU A 33 6.23 -8.99 -13.47
N GLY A 34 5.73 -9.27 -14.66
CA GLY A 34 6.12 -10.45 -15.43
C GLY A 34 5.89 -10.28 -16.92
N ASN A 35 6.48 -11.19 -17.71
CA ASN A 35 6.26 -11.24 -19.15
C ASN A 35 5.00 -12.02 -19.53
N LEU A 36 4.59 -11.97 -20.80
CA LEU A 36 3.35 -12.64 -21.26
C LEU A 36 3.32 -14.14 -20.93
N PRO A 37 4.38 -14.94 -21.19
CA PRO A 37 4.35 -16.36 -20.84
C PRO A 37 4.21 -16.65 -19.34
N PHE A 38 4.61 -15.71 -18.47
CA PHE A 38 4.34 -15.79 -17.04
C PHE A 38 2.88 -15.43 -16.73
N ALA A 39 2.37 -14.34 -17.30
CA ALA A 39 0.99 -13.90 -17.11
C ALA A 39 -0.04 -14.96 -17.55
N ASP A 40 0.21 -15.65 -18.66
CA ASP A 40 -0.67 -16.72 -19.16
C ASP A 40 -0.77 -17.89 -18.17
N LYS A 41 0.32 -18.19 -17.46
CA LYS A 41 0.32 -19.25 -16.43
C LYS A 41 -0.39 -18.81 -15.15
N GLU A 42 -0.38 -17.53 -14.81
CA GLU A 42 -1.16 -17.01 -13.69
C GLU A 42 -2.67 -17.13 -13.96
N GLU A 43 -3.10 -17.07 -15.23
CA GLU A 43 -4.51 -17.29 -15.61
C GLU A 43 -4.96 -18.75 -15.44
N GLU A 44 -4.03 -19.71 -15.44
CA GLU A 44 -4.33 -21.11 -15.12
C GLU A 44 -4.82 -21.30 -13.68
N LEU A 45 -4.47 -20.39 -12.75
CA LEU A 45 -4.97 -20.44 -11.37
C LEU A 45 -6.49 -20.34 -11.31
N GLN A 46 -7.09 -19.52 -12.17
CA GLN A 46 -8.54 -19.39 -12.29
C GLN A 46 -9.15 -20.68 -12.85
N LYS A 47 -8.52 -21.28 -13.87
CA LYS A 47 -8.97 -22.55 -14.46
C LYS A 47 -8.91 -23.70 -13.45
N ALA A 48 -7.90 -23.69 -12.59
CA ALA A 48 -7.75 -24.62 -11.48
C ALA A 48 -8.67 -24.32 -10.28
N LYS A 49 -9.56 -23.32 -10.38
CA LYS A 49 -10.53 -22.91 -9.35
C LYS A 49 -9.89 -22.51 -8.02
N PHE A 50 -8.66 -21.98 -8.05
CA PHE A 50 -8.09 -21.34 -6.86
C PHE A 50 -8.88 -20.08 -6.52
N LEU A 51 -8.96 -19.75 -5.22
CA LEU A 51 -9.60 -18.54 -4.71
C LEU A 51 -8.74 -17.28 -4.94
N ALA A 52 -8.15 -17.15 -6.12
CA ALA A 52 -7.40 -15.98 -6.52
C ALA A 52 -8.34 -14.93 -7.16
N LYS A 53 -8.01 -13.65 -7.03
CA LYS A 53 -8.66 -12.61 -7.82
C LYS A 53 -8.25 -12.74 -9.30
N PRO A 54 -9.12 -12.38 -10.25
CA PRO A 54 -8.71 -12.29 -11.65
C PRO A 54 -7.53 -11.33 -11.82
N ARG A 55 -6.62 -11.66 -12.73
CA ARG A 55 -5.49 -10.80 -13.08
C ARG A 55 -6.00 -9.54 -13.78
N GLU A 56 -5.60 -8.38 -13.29
CA GLU A 56 -5.75 -7.10 -14.00
C GLU A 56 -4.42 -6.70 -14.64
N GLN A 57 -4.47 -5.99 -15.77
CA GLN A 57 -3.29 -5.47 -16.45
C GLN A 57 -3.29 -3.96 -16.43
N LEU A 58 -2.23 -3.38 -15.86
CA LEU A 58 -1.99 -1.94 -15.92
C LEU A 58 -1.72 -1.51 -17.37
N THR A 59 -2.55 -0.59 -17.88
CA THR A 59 -2.34 0.09 -19.16
C THR A 59 -2.57 1.59 -18.98
N HIS A 60 -2.29 2.41 -20.01
CA HIS A 60 -2.53 3.84 -19.95
C HIS A 60 -4.01 4.20 -19.79
N THR A 61 -4.91 3.34 -20.27
CA THR A 61 -6.37 3.53 -20.16
C THR A 61 -6.98 2.73 -19.01
N HIS A 62 -6.23 1.80 -18.43
CA HIS A 62 -6.70 0.90 -17.38
C HIS A 62 -5.81 0.97 -16.14
N PRO A 63 -6.10 1.88 -15.20
CA PRO A 63 -5.45 1.90 -13.90
C PRO A 63 -5.95 0.75 -13.02
N ILE A 64 -5.08 0.22 -12.16
CA ILE A 64 -5.39 -0.93 -11.31
C ILE A 64 -5.45 -0.52 -9.83
N LYS A 65 -6.27 -1.23 -9.05
CA LYS A 65 -6.34 -1.04 -7.59
C LYS A 65 -5.35 -1.96 -6.89
N PHE A 66 -4.70 -1.46 -5.83
CA PHE A 66 -3.79 -2.24 -5.01
C PHE A 66 -3.83 -1.74 -3.57
N ASN A 67 -4.29 -2.58 -2.62
CA ASN A 67 -4.36 -2.30 -1.18
C ASN A 67 -4.96 -0.92 -0.85
N GLY A 68 -6.08 -0.58 -1.50
CA GLY A 68 -6.78 0.68 -1.31
C GLY A 68 -6.14 1.90 -1.99
N GLY A 69 -5.02 1.73 -2.69
CA GLY A 69 -4.44 2.69 -3.62
C GLY A 69 -4.79 2.42 -5.08
N MET A 70 -4.47 3.39 -5.93
CA MET A 70 -4.67 3.36 -7.37
C MET A 70 -3.32 3.50 -8.07
N ILE A 71 -2.96 2.52 -8.89
CA ILE A 71 -1.75 2.52 -9.70
C ILE A 71 -2.10 2.97 -11.12
N LYS A 72 -1.37 3.97 -11.64
CA LYS A 72 -1.56 4.51 -12.99
C LYS A 72 -0.23 4.73 -13.69
N LEU A 73 -0.20 4.61 -15.01
CA LEU A 73 0.91 5.10 -15.83
C LEU A 73 0.77 6.61 -15.98
N ALA A 74 1.74 7.38 -15.49
CA ALA A 74 1.58 8.81 -15.24
C ALA A 74 1.81 9.70 -16.47
N ASP A 75 2.40 9.18 -17.55
CA ASP A 75 2.47 9.82 -18.87
C ASP A 75 2.93 8.76 -19.90
N PRO A 76 2.35 8.67 -21.11
CA PRO A 76 2.88 7.84 -22.20
C PRO A 76 4.35 8.08 -22.53
N GLU A 77 4.85 9.31 -22.36
CA GLU A 77 6.23 9.66 -22.73
C GLU A 77 7.23 9.45 -21.59
N ALA A 78 6.77 9.47 -20.33
CA ALA A 78 7.66 9.44 -19.17
C ALA A 78 7.94 8.03 -18.62
N ASN A 79 7.26 6.97 -19.10
CA ASN A 79 7.38 5.60 -18.55
C ASN A 79 7.32 5.54 -17.01
N THR A 80 6.58 6.46 -16.39
CA THR A 80 6.48 6.57 -14.95
C THR A 80 5.22 5.88 -14.45
N ILE A 81 5.34 5.21 -13.30
CA ILE A 81 4.21 4.64 -12.56
C ILE A 81 3.94 5.54 -11.37
N SER A 82 2.67 5.91 -11.18
CA SER A 82 2.17 6.62 -10.01
C SER A 82 1.29 5.70 -9.18
N LEU A 83 1.41 5.81 -7.85
CA LEU A 83 0.53 5.17 -6.88
C LEU A 83 -0.08 6.27 -6.01
N THR A 84 -1.40 6.40 -6.01
CA THR A 84 -2.11 7.38 -5.17
C THR A 84 -3.08 6.70 -4.22
N GLN A 85 -3.32 7.31 -3.06
CA GLN A 85 -4.27 6.83 -2.05
C GLN A 85 -5.26 7.92 -1.63
N GLU A 86 -5.76 8.68 -2.60
CA GLU A 86 -6.56 9.90 -2.36
C GLU A 86 -7.73 9.67 -1.40
N ARG A 87 -8.46 8.55 -1.53
CA ARG A 87 -9.56 8.20 -0.61
C ARG A 87 -9.09 8.06 0.84
N GLN A 88 -7.94 7.40 1.07
CA GLN A 88 -7.43 7.21 2.43
C GLN A 88 -6.97 8.55 3.02
N CYS A 89 -6.38 9.42 2.21
CA CYS A 89 -6.01 10.77 2.62
C CYS A 89 -7.24 11.62 2.98
N GLN A 90 -8.36 11.46 2.26
CA GLN A 90 -9.62 12.17 2.54
C GLN A 90 -10.25 11.74 3.87
N ASP A 91 -9.96 10.53 4.35
CA ASP A 91 -10.47 10.02 5.63
C ASP A 91 -9.75 10.61 6.85
N LEU A 92 -8.64 11.34 6.65
CA LEU A 92 -7.93 12.01 7.73
C LEU A 92 -8.69 13.24 8.21
N GLN A 93 -8.81 13.40 9.52
CA GLN A 93 -9.53 14.52 10.13
C GLN A 93 -8.76 15.06 11.34
N PRO A 94 -8.83 16.39 11.60
CA PRO A 94 -8.30 16.96 12.84
C PRO A 94 -9.00 16.35 14.06
N VAL A 95 -8.23 16.16 15.14
CA VAL A 95 -8.77 15.69 16.43
C VAL A 95 -9.38 16.86 17.20
N ASN A 96 -10.61 16.71 17.67
CA ASN A 96 -11.20 17.66 18.61
C ASN A 96 -10.72 17.34 20.03
N VAL A 97 -9.80 18.15 20.53
CA VAL A 97 -9.21 17.95 21.88
C VAL A 97 -10.14 18.39 23.02
N LYS A 98 -11.21 19.14 22.73
CA LYS A 98 -12.04 19.77 23.75
C LYS A 98 -13.26 18.92 24.13
N GLN A 99 -13.80 18.15 23.19
CA GLN A 99 -15.03 17.40 23.41
C GLN A 99 -15.08 16.10 22.59
N PRO A 100 -15.83 15.09 23.06
CA PRO A 100 -16.16 13.94 22.25
C PRO A 100 -16.94 14.32 21.01
N THR A 101 -16.71 13.60 19.91
CA THR A 101 -17.40 13.82 18.63
C THR A 101 -17.77 12.50 18.00
N ASP A 102 -18.80 12.52 17.17
CA ASP A 102 -19.14 11.38 16.34
C ASP A 102 -18.14 11.30 15.18
N ILE A 103 -17.73 10.10 14.81
CA ILE A 103 -16.84 9.86 13.67
C ILE A 103 -17.49 8.86 12.72
N THR A 104 -17.41 9.13 11.43
CA THR A 104 -17.87 8.23 10.37
C THR A 104 -16.67 7.60 9.70
N SER A 105 -16.67 6.27 9.59
CA SER A 105 -15.65 5.54 8.83
C SER A 105 -15.91 5.63 7.33
N SER A 106 -14.92 5.30 6.51
CA SER A 106 -15.06 5.22 5.05
C SER A 106 -16.08 4.20 4.55
N ARG A 107 -16.49 3.26 5.41
CA ARG A 107 -17.58 2.30 5.15
C ARG A 107 -18.95 2.81 5.60
N GLY A 108 -19.06 4.08 5.99
CA GLY A 108 -20.30 4.70 6.47
C GLY A 108 -20.67 4.34 7.91
N VAL A 109 -19.87 3.55 8.62
CA VAL A 109 -20.15 3.20 10.02
C VAL A 109 -19.88 4.41 10.92
N ILE A 110 -20.90 4.83 11.66
CA ILE A 110 -20.84 5.94 12.61
C ILE A 110 -20.48 5.39 14.00
N ARG A 111 -19.51 6.01 14.66
CA ARG A 111 -19.20 5.80 16.08
C ARG A 111 -19.51 7.07 16.82
N ASN A 112 -20.40 6.99 17.80
CA ASN A 112 -20.86 8.16 18.54
C ASN A 112 -19.97 8.44 19.77
N ILE A 113 -19.87 9.71 20.16
CA ILE A 113 -19.24 10.17 21.42
C ILE A 113 -17.80 9.63 21.57
N VAL A 114 -16.99 9.74 20.52
CA VAL A 114 -15.61 9.25 20.55
C VAL A 114 -14.72 10.23 21.28
N THR A 115 -14.03 9.77 22.32
CA THR A 115 -13.17 10.62 23.14
C THR A 115 -12.01 11.21 22.33
N PRO A 116 -11.42 12.35 22.73
CA PRO A 116 -10.25 12.91 22.05
C PRO A 116 -9.08 11.93 21.92
N LYS A 117 -8.88 11.06 22.93
CA LYS A 117 -7.85 10.01 22.92
C LYS A 117 -8.14 8.98 21.82
N ASP A 118 -9.37 8.51 21.72
CA ASP A 118 -9.77 7.50 20.74
C ASP A 118 -9.77 8.06 19.32
N GLN A 119 -10.16 9.33 19.15
CA GLN A 119 -10.00 10.07 17.89
C GLN A 119 -8.52 10.10 17.48
N TYR A 120 -7.61 10.46 18.40
CA TYR A 120 -6.18 10.49 18.12
C TYR A 120 -5.64 9.11 17.72
N VAL A 121 -5.99 8.05 18.45
CA VAL A 121 -5.57 6.68 18.12
C VAL A 121 -6.08 6.27 16.73
N ALA A 122 -7.34 6.57 16.41
CA ALA A 122 -7.93 6.29 15.10
C ALA A 122 -7.21 7.05 13.96
N GLN A 123 -6.96 8.35 14.13
CA GLN A 123 -6.27 9.16 13.11
C GLN A 123 -4.81 8.74 12.95
N ARG A 124 -4.13 8.36 14.04
CA ARG A 124 -2.79 7.80 13.99
C ARG A 124 -2.76 6.48 13.21
N ALA A 125 -3.73 5.61 13.44
CA ALA A 125 -3.83 4.33 12.70
C ALA A 125 -4.06 4.57 11.20
N LYS A 126 -4.94 5.51 10.82
CA LYS A 126 -5.15 5.92 9.42
C LYS A 126 -3.88 6.48 8.80
N GLY A 127 -3.19 7.39 9.49
CA GLY A 127 -1.93 7.97 9.02
C GLY A 127 -0.83 6.92 8.86
N ALA A 128 -0.72 5.97 9.79
CA ALA A 128 0.22 4.85 9.68
C ALA A 128 -0.09 3.99 8.45
N TYR A 129 -1.35 3.67 8.19
CA TYR A 129 -1.75 2.90 7.00
C TYR A 129 -1.30 3.57 5.70
N ILE A 130 -1.60 4.86 5.53
CA ILE A 130 -1.17 5.65 4.36
C ILE A 130 0.36 5.62 4.22
N ALA A 131 1.07 5.82 5.33
CA ALA A 131 2.53 5.81 5.34
C ALA A 131 3.11 4.45 4.96
N THR A 132 2.48 3.33 5.34
CA THR A 132 2.98 1.98 5.01
C THR A 132 2.86 1.60 3.54
N ILE A 133 1.84 2.10 2.84
CA ILE A 133 1.63 1.77 1.42
C ILE A 133 2.41 2.71 0.49
N CYS A 134 2.54 3.98 0.87
CA CYS A 134 3.32 4.97 0.13
C CYS A 134 4.78 5.06 0.61
N GLN A 135 5.36 4.00 1.19
CA GLN A 135 6.77 4.05 1.53
C GLN A 135 7.60 4.15 0.25
N PRO A 136 8.35 5.24 0.00
CA PRO A 136 9.52 5.10 -0.84
C PRO A 136 10.36 4.02 -0.16
N ILE A 137 10.88 3.05 -0.91
CA ILE A 137 11.84 2.07 -0.38
C ILE A 137 12.88 2.86 0.42
N ILE A 138 12.74 2.84 1.75
CA ILE A 138 13.74 3.41 2.64
C ILE A 138 14.84 2.37 2.55
N ARG A 139 15.77 2.58 1.59
CA ARG A 139 17.12 2.04 1.75
C ARG A 139 17.50 2.40 3.16
N GLN A 140 17.75 1.39 3.99
CA GLN A 140 18.25 1.58 5.35
C GLN A 140 19.52 2.41 5.25
N GLN A 141 19.38 3.73 5.32
CA GLN A 141 20.45 4.62 5.72
C GLN A 141 20.69 4.28 7.20
N PRO A 142 21.93 4.02 7.60
CA PRO A 142 22.23 3.56 8.95
C PRO A 142 21.64 4.54 9.98
N ARG A 143 21.12 3.95 11.06
CA ARG A 143 20.35 4.53 12.17
C ARG A 143 21.05 5.63 12.99
N SER A 144 21.95 6.43 12.41
CA SER A 144 22.75 7.42 13.13
C SER A 144 22.25 8.87 13.04
N LEU A 145 21.20 9.18 12.26
CA LEU A 145 20.81 10.57 12.01
C LEU A 145 19.39 11.01 12.45
N ILE A 146 18.58 10.13 13.06
CA ILE A 146 17.22 10.50 13.55
C ILE A 146 17.20 10.77 15.06
N ALA A 147 18.33 11.15 15.66
CA ALA A 147 18.41 11.46 17.10
C ALA A 147 18.34 12.96 17.44
N ASN A 148 18.33 13.87 16.46
CA ASN A 148 18.50 15.31 16.71
C ASN A 148 17.29 16.19 16.31
N GLY A 149 16.06 15.69 16.42
CA GLY A 149 14.86 16.39 15.95
C GLY A 149 13.80 16.78 16.98
N PHE A 150 13.89 16.33 18.23
CA PHE A 150 12.88 16.65 19.26
C PHE A 150 13.57 17.03 20.57
N ARG A 151 13.91 18.31 20.72
CA ARG A 151 14.02 18.94 22.04
C ARG A 151 12.82 19.85 22.22
N GLY A 152 11.87 19.40 23.04
CA GLY A 152 10.87 20.29 23.62
C GLY A 152 11.59 21.34 24.47
N LYS A 153 11.25 22.62 24.25
CA LYS A 153 11.60 23.69 25.18
C LYS A 153 10.87 23.43 26.49
N GLU A 154 11.59 23.00 27.52
CA GLU A 154 11.13 23.19 28.90
C GLU A 154 11.18 24.68 29.23
N ARG A 155 10.09 25.16 29.84
CA ARG A 155 9.94 26.53 30.33
C ARG A 155 10.84 26.72 31.55
N THR A 156 11.55 27.84 31.58
CA THR A 156 11.94 28.54 32.82
C THR A 156 11.13 29.82 32.90
#